data_AF-A0A2C9KXN7-F1
#
_entry.id   AF-A0A2C9KXN7-F1
#
_cell.length_a   1.000
_cell.length_b   1.000
_cell.length_c   1.000
_cell.angle_alpha   90.00
_cell.angle_beta   90.00
_cell.angle_gamma   90.00
#
_symmetry.space_group_name_H-M   'P 1'
#
loop_
_entity.id
_entity.type
_entity.pdbx_description
1 polymer ?
#
loop_
_entity_poly.entity_id
_entity_poly.type
_entity_poly.pdbx_seq_one_letter_code
_entity_poly.pdbx_strand_id
1 'polypeptide(L)'
;MSTTKEQITTESTQSSEEATTEMSSTKEQITTESTQSSEEATTEMSSTKEQITTESTQSSGEATTEISSTKEKSTTESTQSSEEATTEMTSTKEQSTTESTQSSEEATTEMSSTKEQITTESTQSSEEATTEMSSTKEQITTELTQSSEEATTEM
;
A
#
# COMPACT_ATOMS: atom_id res chain seq x y z
N MET A 1 -38.55 -30.90 -36.22
CA MET A 1 -38.55 -29.42 -36.17
C MET A 1 -38.86 -28.87 -34.78
N SER A 2 -39.87 -29.38 -34.04
CA SER A 2 -40.14 -28.86 -32.68
C SER A 2 -39.05 -29.20 -31.66
N THR A 3 -38.50 -30.42 -31.71
CA THR A 3 -37.47 -30.91 -30.77
C THR A 3 -36.10 -30.27 -30.94
N THR A 4 -35.64 -30.06 -32.17
CA THR A 4 -34.33 -29.41 -32.46
C THR A 4 -34.29 -27.97 -31.95
N LYS A 5 -35.37 -27.21 -32.17
CA LYS A 5 -35.49 -25.82 -31.69
C LYS A 5 -35.51 -25.73 -30.16
N GLU A 6 -36.16 -26.69 -29.50
CA GLU A 6 -36.23 -26.77 -28.05
C GLU A 6 -34.88 -27.11 -27.42
N GLN A 7 -34.12 -28.01 -28.05
CA GLN A 7 -32.74 -28.33 -27.66
C GLN A 7 -31.83 -27.10 -27.80
N ILE A 8 -31.84 -26.42 -28.94
CA ILE A 8 -31.04 -25.19 -29.17
C ILE A 8 -31.35 -24.10 -28.14
N THR A 9 -32.64 -23.91 -27.80
CA THR A 9 -33.04 -22.91 -26.80
C THR A 9 -32.52 -23.27 -25.40
N THR A 10 -32.49 -24.56 -25.07
CA THR A 10 -31.99 -25.06 -23.79
C THR A 10 -30.48 -24.86 -23.68
N GLU A 11 -29.71 -25.24 -24.70
CA GLU A 11 -28.26 -25.06 -24.76
C GLU A 11 -27.87 -23.58 -24.67
N SER A 12 -28.58 -22.71 -25.39
CA SER A 12 -28.33 -21.25 -25.34
C SER A 12 -28.63 -20.67 -23.95
N THR A 13 -29.67 -21.15 -23.28
CA THR A 13 -30.00 -20.72 -21.91
C THR A 13 -28.93 -21.17 -20.93
N GLN A 14 -28.48 -22.43 -21.02
CA GLN A 14 -27.43 -22.97 -20.18
C GLN A 14 -26.10 -22.21 -20.37
N SER A 15 -25.71 -21.97 -21.62
CA SER A 15 -24.48 -21.20 -21.92
C SER A 15 -24.55 -19.77 -21.36
N SER A 16 -25.72 -19.12 -21.39
CA SER A 16 -25.90 -17.80 -20.77
C SER A 16 -25.82 -17.83 -19.24
N GLU A 17 -26.30 -18.90 -18.60
CA GLU A 17 -26.22 -19.10 -17.14
C GLU A 17 -24.78 -19.37 -16.69
N GLU A 18 -24.05 -20.20 -17.43
CA GLU A 18 -22.62 -20.48 -17.22
C GLU A 18 -21.80 -19.19 -17.35
N ALA A 19 -21.99 -18.43 -18.44
CA ALA A 19 -21.36 -17.12 -18.65
C ALA A 19 -21.61 -16.13 -17.49
N THR A 20 -22.84 -16.10 -16.98
CA THR A 20 -23.19 -15.23 -15.84
C THR A 20 -22.46 -15.66 -14.56
N THR A 21 -22.34 -16.98 -14.35
CA THR A 21 -21.66 -17.57 -13.19
C THR A 21 -20.16 -17.29 -13.21
N GLU A 22 -19.52 -17.47 -14.37
CA GLU A 22 -18.10 -17.16 -14.58
C GLU A 22 -17.83 -15.67 -14.33
N MET A 23 -18.61 -14.78 -14.96
CA MET A 23 -18.50 -13.33 -14.77
C MET A 23 -18.65 -12.92 -13.30
N SER A 24 -19.57 -13.56 -12.57
CA SER A 24 -19.76 -13.29 -11.13
C SER A 24 -18.57 -13.76 -10.30
N SER A 25 -18.03 -14.94 -10.62
CA SER A 25 -16.89 -15.54 -9.89
C SER A 25 -15.62 -14.72 -10.07
N THR A 26 -15.30 -14.31 -11.31
CA THR A 26 -14.16 -13.43 -11.59
C THR A 26 -14.29 -12.10 -10.86
N LYS A 27 -15.49 -11.50 -10.83
CA LYS A 27 -15.72 -10.26 -10.10
C LYS A 27 -15.49 -10.41 -8.59
N GLU A 28 -15.93 -11.53 -8.01
CA GLU A 28 -15.71 -11.83 -6.60
C GLU A 28 -14.22 -12.00 -6.27
N GLN A 29 -13.47 -12.71 -7.13
CA GLN A 29 -12.03 -12.87 -6.99
C GLN A 29 -11.31 -11.51 -7.02
N ILE A 30 -11.58 -10.68 -8.04
CA ILE A 30 -11.00 -9.33 -8.16
C ILE A 30 -11.30 -8.48 -6.92
N THR A 31 -12.53 -8.56 -6.40
CA THR A 31 -12.93 -7.80 -5.21
C THR A 31 -12.17 -8.27 -3.96
N THR A 32 -11.95 -9.59 -3.84
CA THR A 32 -11.21 -10.19 -2.73
C THR A 32 -9.74 -9.77 -2.76
N GLU A 33 -9.08 -9.89 -3.92
CA GLU A 33 -7.68 -9.50 -4.09
C GLU A 33 -7.48 -8.00 -3.83
N SER A 34 -8.39 -7.16 -4.32
CA SER A 34 -8.37 -5.71 -4.05
C SER A 34 -8.50 -5.40 -2.55
N THR A 35 -9.36 -6.13 -1.84
CA THR A 35 -9.53 -5.97 -0.39
C THR A 35 -8.26 -6.36 0.36
N GLN A 36 -7.68 -7.51 0.04
CA GLN A 36 -6.44 -7.98 0.67
C GLN A 36 -5.29 -6.99 0.44
N SER A 37 -5.09 -6.52 -0.80
CA SER A 37 -4.06 -5.53 -1.12
C SER A 37 -4.24 -4.23 -0.31
N SER A 38 -5.48 -3.76 -0.13
CA SER A 38 -5.77 -2.59 0.69
C SER A 38 -5.44 -2.80 2.18
N GLU A 39 -5.67 -3.99 2.71
CA GLU A 39 -5.34 -4.35 4.09
C GLU A 39 -3.83 -4.42 4.32
N GLU A 40 -3.10 -5.03 3.39
CA GLU A 40 -1.63 -5.10 3.40
C GLU A 40 -1.02 -3.69 3.36
N ALA A 41 -1.47 -2.84 2.44
CA ALA A 41 -1.05 -1.44 2.35
C ALA A 41 -1.29 -0.65 3.65
N THR A 42 -2.44 -0.85 4.29
CA THR A 42 -2.76 -0.20 5.57
C THR A 42 -1.82 -0.68 6.69
N THR A 43 -1.50 -1.97 6.70
CA THR A 43 -0.61 -2.59 7.69
C THR A 43 0.82 -2.09 7.54
N GLU A 44 1.35 -2.04 6.32
CA GLU A 44 2.67 -1.48 6.01
C GLU A 44 2.75 -0.02 6.45
N MET A 45 1.77 0.81 6.06
CA MET A 45 1.76 2.23 6.44
C MET A 45 1.70 2.45 7.96
N SER A 46 0.97 1.60 8.69
CA SER A 46 0.95 1.64 10.15
C SER A 46 2.31 1.27 10.76
N SER A 47 2.96 0.24 10.21
CA SER A 47 4.25 -0.26 10.70
C SER A 47 5.36 0.77 10.49
N THR A 48 5.44 1.36 9.31
CA THR A 48 6.40 2.45 9.01
C THR A 48 6.20 3.65 9.94
N LYS A 49 4.95 4.03 10.21
CA LYS A 49 4.64 5.12 11.14
C LYS A 49 5.09 4.82 12.58
N GLU A 50 4.93 3.59 13.03
CA GLU A 50 5.38 3.16 14.36
C GLU A 50 6.91 3.19 14.47
N GLN A 51 7.62 2.71 13.44
CA GLN A 51 9.08 2.75 13.37
C GLN A 51 9.59 4.20 13.45
N ILE A 52 9.07 5.09 12.60
CA ILE A 52 9.42 6.52 12.58
C ILE A 52 9.20 7.15 13.96
N THR A 53 8.08 6.85 14.61
CA THR A 53 7.75 7.40 15.93
C THR A 53 8.73 6.92 16.99
N THR A 54 9.13 5.65 16.91
CA THR A 54 10.09 5.03 17.83
C THR A 54 11.48 5.65 17.68
N GLU A 55 11.98 5.77 16.44
CA GLU A 55 13.27 6.38 16.14
C GLU A 55 13.32 7.85 16.58
N SER A 56 12.24 8.61 16.31
CA SER A 56 12.13 10.00 16.77
C SER A 56 12.15 10.11 18.30
N THR A 57 11.46 9.20 19.00
CA THR A 57 11.45 9.18 20.47
C THR A 57 12.83 8.84 21.04
N GLN A 58 13.54 7.89 20.44
CA GLN A 58 14.90 7.52 20.86
C GLN A 58 15.87 8.70 20.67
N SER A 59 15.88 9.32 19.48
CA SER A 59 16.73 10.48 19.20
C SER A 59 16.48 11.64 20.18
N SER A 60 15.21 11.93 20.50
CA SER A 60 14.87 12.95 21.50
C SER A 60 15.37 12.60 22.91
N GLY A 61 15.32 11.33 23.29
CA GLY A 61 15.85 10.83 24.56
C GLY A 61 17.37 10.95 24.67
N GLU A 62 18.09 10.62 23.60
CA GLU A 62 19.56 10.75 23.49
C GLU A 62 19.98 12.22 23.61
N ALA A 63 19.36 13.12 22.83
CA ALA A 63 19.60 14.56 22.91
C ALA A 63 19.36 15.14 24.32
N THR A 64 18.27 14.72 24.98
CA THR A 64 17.98 15.15 26.35
C THR A 64 19.04 14.67 27.34
N THR A 65 19.56 13.47 27.13
CA THR A 65 20.61 12.87 27.98
C THR A 65 21.95 13.58 27.78
N GLU A 66 22.33 13.91 26.54
CA GLU A 66 23.53 14.69 26.26
C GLU A 66 23.46 16.09 26.86
N ILE A 67 22.36 16.82 26.65
CA ILE A 67 22.17 18.16 27.23
C ILE A 67 22.25 18.11 28.76
N SER A 68 21.63 17.10 29.39
CA SER A 68 21.69 16.90 30.83
C SER A 68 23.12 16.66 31.31
N SER A 69 23.87 15.81 30.60
CA SER A 69 25.25 15.47 30.92
C SER A 69 26.19 16.68 30.79
N THR A 70 26.08 17.43 29.68
CA THR A 70 26.84 18.67 29.47
C THR A 70 26.50 19.70 30.54
N LYS A 71 25.23 19.81 30.94
CA LYS A 71 24.82 20.73 32.00
C LYS A 71 25.44 20.37 33.35
N GLU A 72 25.50 19.09 33.72
CA GLU A 72 26.17 18.66 34.95
C GLU A 72 27.68 18.95 34.91
N LYS A 73 28.32 18.68 33.77
CA LYS A 73 29.74 18.98 33.55
C LYS A 73 30.02 20.48 33.64
N SER A 74 29.27 21.31 32.91
CA SER A 74 29.35 22.77 32.97
C SER A 74 29.10 23.33 34.37
N THR A 75 28.17 22.75 35.15
CA THR A 75 27.93 23.18 36.54
C THR A 75 29.14 22.88 37.43
N THR A 76 29.82 21.76 37.18
CA THR A 76 31.06 21.40 37.87
C THR A 76 32.22 22.33 37.46
N GLU A 77 32.39 22.57 36.15
CA GLU A 77 33.47 23.39 35.58
C GLU A 77 33.28 24.90 35.77
N SER A 78 32.06 25.39 35.98
CA SER A 78 31.78 26.81 36.26
C SER A 78 32.43 27.28 37.58
N THR A 79 32.85 26.36 38.44
CA THR A 79 33.72 26.68 39.59
C THR A 79 35.17 27.00 39.20
N GLN A 80 35.59 26.72 37.96
CA GLN A 80 36.92 26.98 37.39
C GLN A 80 36.93 27.94 36.17
N SER A 81 35.90 28.00 35.31
CA SER A 81 35.77 28.99 34.20
C SER A 81 34.35 29.01 33.59
N SER A 82 33.66 30.16 33.58
CA SER A 82 32.24 30.26 33.15
C SER A 82 32.04 30.37 31.63
N GLU A 83 33.04 30.79 30.86
CA GLU A 83 32.91 30.96 29.41
C GLU A 83 32.95 29.62 28.67
N GLU A 84 33.91 28.75 29.00
CA GLU A 84 34.05 27.42 28.38
C GLU A 84 32.79 26.56 28.58
N ALA A 85 32.26 26.57 29.80
CA ALA A 85 31.02 25.89 30.17
C ALA A 85 29.79 26.38 29.37
N THR A 86 29.77 27.66 29.00
CA THR A 86 28.68 28.23 28.18
C THR A 86 28.83 27.79 26.73
N THR A 87 30.04 27.85 26.18
CA THR A 87 30.34 27.42 24.81
C THR A 87 29.98 25.95 24.58
N GLU A 88 30.41 25.05 25.48
CA GLU A 88 30.11 23.61 25.39
C GLU A 88 28.59 23.36 25.37
N MET A 89 27.84 24.02 26.24
CA MET A 89 26.38 23.89 26.31
C MET A 89 25.68 24.39 25.03
N THR A 90 26.14 25.50 24.44
CA THR A 90 25.62 25.97 23.14
C THR A 90 25.91 24.98 22.02
N SER A 91 27.13 24.43 21.95
CA SER A 91 27.50 23.48 20.91
C SER A 91 26.70 22.17 20.99
N THR A 92 26.53 21.59 22.19
CA THR A 92 25.68 20.39 22.37
C THR A 92 24.24 20.67 21.92
N LYS A 93 23.68 21.84 22.28
CA LYS A 93 22.32 22.21 21.89
C LYS A 93 22.16 22.35 20.38
N GLU A 94 23.14 22.95 19.70
CA GLU A 94 23.14 23.07 18.24
C GLU A 94 23.24 21.70 17.55
N GLN A 95 24.10 20.82 18.05
CA GLN A 95 24.22 19.45 17.54
C GLN A 95 22.90 18.67 17.70
N SER A 96 22.33 18.65 18.90
CA SER A 96 21.04 17.97 19.14
C SER A 96 19.91 18.50 18.26
N THR A 97 19.89 19.82 17.99
CA THR A 97 18.89 20.42 17.09
C THR A 97 19.09 19.95 15.64
N THR A 98 20.34 19.84 15.20
CA THR A 98 20.70 19.38 13.85
C THR A 98 20.31 17.92 13.66
N GLU A 99 20.67 17.05 14.59
CA GLU A 99 20.32 15.62 14.57
C GLU A 99 18.79 15.42 14.56
N SER A 100 18.06 16.16 15.39
CA SER A 100 16.59 16.11 15.40
C SER A 100 15.98 16.56 14.07
N THR A 101 16.59 17.54 13.39
CA THR A 101 16.12 18.01 12.07
C THR A 101 16.36 16.94 11.00
N GLN A 102 17.55 16.36 10.97
CA GLN A 102 17.89 15.30 10.02
C GLN A 102 16.99 14.08 10.19
N SER A 103 16.77 13.61 11.42
CA SER A 103 15.86 12.50 11.70
C SER A 103 14.43 12.77 11.22
N SER A 104 13.95 14.01 11.36
CA SER A 104 12.62 14.40 10.85
C SER A 104 12.56 14.41 9.31
N GLU A 105 13.63 14.80 8.62
CA GLU A 105 13.72 14.79 7.17
C GLU A 105 13.76 13.36 6.61
N GLU A 106 14.56 12.49 7.23
CA GLU A 106 14.64 11.06 6.90
C GLU A 106 13.27 10.39 7.07
N ALA A 107 12.60 10.60 8.22
CA ALA A 107 11.26 10.11 8.48
C ALA A 107 10.23 10.57 7.42
N THR A 108 10.30 11.84 7.01
CA THR A 108 9.40 12.38 5.97
C THR A 108 9.65 11.73 4.62
N THR A 109 10.92 11.46 4.30
CA THR A 109 11.34 10.82 3.05
C THR A 109 10.87 9.37 2.99
N GLU A 110 11.10 8.59 4.05
CA GLU A 110 10.65 7.20 4.17
C GLU A 110 9.12 7.08 4.05
N MET A 111 8.38 7.97 4.73
CA MET A 111 6.93 8.03 4.64
C MET A 111 6.45 8.33 3.22
N SER A 112 7.13 9.24 2.51
CA SER A 112 6.79 9.59 1.13
C SER A 112 7.06 8.42 0.18
N SER A 113 8.21 7.75 0.32
CA SER A 113 8.58 6.59 -0.50
C SER A 113 7.59 5.44 -0.31
N THR A 114 7.25 5.12 0.94
CA THR A 114 6.26 4.07 1.27
C THR A 114 4.91 4.37 0.63
N LYS A 115 4.45 5.62 0.71
CA LYS A 115 3.19 6.04 0.10
C LYS A 115 3.20 5.91 -1.43
N GLU A 116 4.31 6.26 -2.06
CA GLU A 116 4.48 6.13 -3.52
C GLU A 116 4.45 4.67 -3.96
N GLN A 117 5.13 3.78 -3.23
CA GLN A 117 5.11 2.35 -3.49
C GLN A 117 3.68 1.78 -3.38
N ILE A 118 2.98 2.05 -2.27
CA ILE A 118 1.59 1.61 -2.07
C ILE A 118 0.68 2.10 -3.19
N THR A 119 0.85 3.35 -3.63
CA THR A 119 0.04 3.94 -4.70
C THR A 119 0.31 3.23 -6.04
N THR A 120 1.58 2.90 -6.30
CA THR A 120 2.01 2.21 -7.52
C THR A 120 1.44 0.79 -7.55
N GLU A 121 1.59 0.04 -6.46
CA GLU A 121 1.06 -1.33 -6.34
C GLU A 121 -0.47 -1.35 -6.49
N SER A 122 -1.16 -0.39 -5.87
CA SER A 122 -2.61 -0.24 -6.02
C SER A 122 -3.03 0.06 -7.45
N THR A 123 -2.27 0.89 -8.17
CA THR A 123 -2.53 1.21 -9.58
C THR A 123 -2.33 -0.03 -10.45
N GLN A 124 -1.23 -0.75 -10.28
CA GLN A 124 -0.94 -1.97 -11.03
C GLN A 124 -2.02 -3.04 -10.80
N SER A 125 -2.41 -3.27 -9.55
CA SER A 125 -3.48 -4.22 -9.21
C SER A 125 -4.81 -3.84 -9.89
N SER A 126 -5.15 -2.55 -9.93
CA SER A 126 -6.35 -2.07 -10.63
C SER A 126 -6.29 -2.28 -12.14
N GLU A 127 -5.11 -2.12 -12.75
CA GLU A 127 -4.90 -2.37 -14.19
C GLU A 127 -4.98 -3.85 -14.54
N GLU A 128 -4.39 -4.71 -13.71
CA GLU A 128 -4.47 -6.18 -13.83
C GLU A 128 -5.93 -6.64 -13.72
N ALA A 129 -6.65 -6.19 -12.69
CA ALA A 129 -8.07 -6.50 -12.51
C ALA A 129 -8.93 -6.07 -13.72
N THR A 130 -8.67 -4.88 -14.27
CA THR A 130 -9.38 -4.39 -15.46
C THR A 130 -9.08 -5.25 -16.69
N THR A 131 -7.83 -5.69 -16.83
CA THR A 131 -7.38 -6.54 -17.93
C THR A 131 -8.02 -7.93 -17.86
N GLU A 132 -7.99 -8.56 -16.68
CA GLU A 132 -8.63 -9.86 -16.42
C GLU A 132 -10.13 -9.82 -16.70
N MET A 133 -10.80 -8.77 -16.22
CA MET A 133 -12.23 -8.57 -16.47
C MET A 133 -12.54 -8.39 -17.96
N SER A 134 -11.69 -7.65 -18.68
CA SER A 134 -11.84 -7.47 -20.12
C SER A 134 -11.63 -8.78 -20.89
N SER A 135 -10.59 -9.55 -20.53
CA SER A 135 -10.28 -10.84 -21.16
C SER A 135 -11.41 -11.85 -20.93
N THR A 136 -11.91 -11.96 -19.70
CA THR A 136 -13.03 -12.83 -19.35
C THR A 136 -14.28 -12.47 -20.17
N LYS A 137 -14.59 -11.18 -20.28
CA LYS A 137 -15.73 -10.70 -21.07
C LYS A 137 -15.57 -11.02 -22.56
N GLU A 138 -14.36 -10.88 -23.11
CA GLU A 138 -14.07 -11.22 -24.50
C GLU A 138 -14.28 -12.72 -24.74
N GLN A 139 -13.72 -13.58 -23.89
CA GLN A 139 -13.88 -15.03 -23.97
C GLN A 139 -15.35 -15.45 -23.93
N ILE A 140 -16.11 -14.96 -22.95
CA ILE A 140 -17.56 -15.21 -22.84
C ILE A 140 -18.30 -14.75 -24.10
N THR A 141 -17.95 -13.58 -24.63
CA THR A 141 -18.60 -13.05 -25.85
C THR A 141 -18.31 -13.96 -27.05
N THR A 142 -17.07 -14.44 -27.19
CA THR A 142 -16.68 -15.38 -28.23
C THR A 142 -17.43 -16.69 -28.12
N GLU A 143 -17.49 -17.29 -26.93
CA GLU A 143 -18.21 -18.56 -26.70
C GLU A 143 -19.70 -18.44 -27.01
N LEU A 144 -20.36 -17.38 -26.54
CA LEU A 144 -21.78 -17.13 -26.84
C LEU A 144 -22.03 -16.92 -28.34
N THR A 145 -21.09 -16.26 -29.04
CA THR A 145 -21.20 -16.04 -30.49
C THR A 145 -21.07 -17.37 -31.24
N GLN A 146 -20.08 -18.19 -30.89
CA GLN A 146 -19.88 -19.52 -31.49
C GLN A 146 -21.09 -20.43 -31.25
N SER A 147 -21.61 -20.48 -30.02
CA SER A 147 -22.81 -21.24 -29.69
C SER A 147 -24.03 -20.77 -30.52
N SER A 148 -24.19 -19.45 -30.72
CA SER A 148 -25.27 -18.91 -31.54
C SER A 148 -25.12 -19.23 -33.04
N GLU A 149 -23.89 -19.27 -33.57
CA GLU A 149 -23.61 -19.64 -34.96
C GLU A 149 -23.86 -21.12 -35.22
N GLU A 150 -23.44 -22.00 -34.30
CA GLU A 150 -23.73 -23.43 -34.34
C GLU A 150 -25.24 -23.70 -34.29
N ALA A 151 -25.95 -23.06 -33.35
CA ALA A 151 -27.40 -23.12 -33.25
C ALA A 151 -28.13 -22.70 -34.53
N THR A 152 -27.63 -21.68 -35.24
CA THR A 152 -28.24 -21.20 -36.48
C THR A 152 -27.95 -22.14 -37.67
N THR A 153 -26.81 -22.83 -37.64
CA THR A 153 -26.40 -23.79 -38.69
C THR A 153 -27.13 -25.12 -38.56
N GLU A 154 -27.47 -25.54 -37.34
CA GLU A 154 -28.20 -26.79 -37.03
C GLU A 154 -29.75 -26.69 -37.16
N MET A 155 -30.30 -25.50 -37.45
CA MET A 155 -31.74 -25.26 -37.70
C MET A 155 -32.17 -25.53 -39.16
#